data_AF-A0A016T7I5-F1
#
_entry.id   AF-A0A016T7I5-F1
#
_cell.length_a   1.000
_cell.length_b   1.000
_cell.length_c   1.000
_cell.angle_alpha   90.00
_cell.angle_beta   90.00
_cell.angle_gamma   90.00
#
_symmetry.space_group_name_H-M   'P 1'
#
loop_
_entity.id
_entity.type
_entity.pdbx_description
1 polymer ?
#
loop_
_entity_poly.entity_id
_entity_poly.type
_entity_poly.pdbx_seq_one_letter_code
_entity_poly.pdbx_strand_id
1 'polypeptide(L)'
;MTIFLILLILGTGGAPAPVAEHEEIKGKLIYPGSSDTFENRKTVKDMLGALNIRTQKLHRAGQGGGPAPALPKMPDLGPKNNFSAPSLSQTNKDILDWMYEADIALTPSQASAIVTGLQGGEDAASRSKRSLQTDPAGFWNPLNPINYTFDSSLTSDVVALIRQGVQYWAANTCMSFRENPSGNNRLRFYAGVGCWGYVGKQPTWPSQDISIGDGCNNVCIFNAY
;
A
#
# COMPACT_ATOMS: atom_id res chain seq x y z
N MET A 1 53.59 43.73 11.28
CA MET A 1 53.45 42.54 10.43
C MET A 1 52.87 41.44 11.30
N THR A 2 51.55 41.27 11.28
CA THR A 2 50.86 40.20 12.01
C THR A 2 49.57 39.90 11.27
N ILE A 3 49.50 38.67 10.76
CA ILE A 3 48.53 38.18 9.79
C ILE A 3 47.26 37.75 10.52
N PHE A 4 46.09 38.21 10.08
CA PHE A 4 44.78 37.72 10.51
C PHE A 4 44.52 36.34 9.88
N LEU A 5 44.39 35.31 10.71
CA LEU A 5 43.99 33.96 10.28
C LEU A 5 42.45 33.88 10.27
N ILE A 6 41.85 33.90 9.09
CA ILE A 6 40.42 33.61 8.90
C ILE A 6 40.26 32.08 8.89
N LEU A 7 39.67 31.51 9.94
CA LEU A 7 39.23 30.12 9.93
C LEU A 7 37.97 30.00 9.06
N LEU A 8 38.13 29.46 7.85
CA LEU A 8 37.03 28.89 7.07
C LEU A 8 36.56 27.60 7.75
N ILE A 9 35.40 27.66 8.40
CA ILE A 9 34.69 26.46 8.84
C ILE A 9 34.05 25.85 7.59
N LEU A 10 34.73 24.88 6.98
CA LEU A 10 34.17 24.00 5.97
C LEU A 10 33.08 23.15 6.66
N GLY A 11 31.82 23.53 6.46
CA GLY A 11 30.68 22.70 6.84
C GLY A 11 30.72 21.41 6.03
N THR A 12 31.18 20.33 6.64
CA THR A 12 31.03 18.98 6.08
C THR A 12 29.55 18.60 6.18
N GLY A 13 28.84 18.65 5.06
CA GLY A 13 27.56 17.98 4.90
C GLY A 13 27.76 16.47 5.03
N GLY A 14 27.74 15.96 6.26
CA GLY A 14 27.72 14.53 6.53
C GLY A 14 26.37 13.97 6.07
N ALA A 15 26.40 12.86 5.33
CA ALA A 15 25.21 12.10 5.02
C ALA A 15 24.46 11.77 6.34
N PRO A 16 23.12 11.84 6.36
CA PRO A 16 22.36 11.54 7.57
C PRO A 16 22.69 10.13 8.06
N ALA A 17 22.86 9.97 9.38
CA ALA A 17 23.19 8.68 9.97
C ALA A 17 22.09 7.63 9.66
N PRO A 18 22.44 6.35 9.43
CA PRO A 18 21.48 5.31 9.03
C PRO A 18 20.28 5.15 9.98
N VAL A 19 20.46 5.48 11.26
CA VAL A 19 19.39 5.44 12.27
C VAL A 19 18.35 6.55 12.03
N ALA A 20 18.78 7.73 11.59
CA ALA A 20 17.87 8.85 11.32
C ALA A 20 17.00 8.58 10.08
N GLU A 21 17.58 7.97 9.05
CA GLU A 21 16.85 7.55 7.85
C GLU A 21 15.79 6.49 8.16
N HIS A 22 16.12 5.53 9.03
CA HIS A 22 15.18 4.49 9.45
C HIS A 22 13.99 5.03 10.26
N GLU A 23 14.21 6.02 11.14
CA GLU A 23 13.11 6.65 11.87
C GLU A 23 12.27 7.57 10.98
N GLU A 24 12.88 8.24 9.99
CA GLU A 24 12.14 9.04 9.00
C GLU A 24 11.18 8.16 8.18
N ILE A 25 11.67 7.06 7.59
CA ILE A 25 10.83 6.17 6.77
C ILE A 25 9.75 5.47 7.61
N LYS A 26 10.06 5.11 8.86
CA LYS A 26 9.09 4.54 9.80
C LYS A 26 7.92 5.49 10.02
N GLY A 27 8.19 6.78 10.21
CA GLY A 27 7.15 7.81 10.35
C GLY A 27 6.25 7.95 9.12
N LYS A 28 6.76 7.64 7.92
CA LYS A 28 5.98 7.63 6.67
C LYS A 28 5.12 6.37 6.50
N LEU A 29 5.51 5.25 7.09
CA LEU A 29 4.87 3.95 6.90
C LEU A 29 3.89 3.57 8.02
N ILE A 30 4.18 3.94 9.27
CA ILE A 30 3.43 3.52 10.46
C ILE A 30 2.86 4.75 11.15
N TYR A 31 1.55 4.95 11.00
CA TYR A 31 0.84 6.04 11.65
C TYR A 31 0.61 5.75 13.15
N PRO A 32 0.60 6.76 14.05
CA PRO A 32 0.35 6.55 15.47
C PRO A 32 -0.95 5.76 15.73
N GLY A 33 -0.86 4.75 16.59
CA GLY A 33 -1.98 3.85 16.90
C GLY A 33 -2.32 2.82 15.80
N SER A 34 -1.46 2.68 14.77
CA SER A 34 -1.60 1.59 13.80
C SER A 34 -1.52 0.22 14.49
N SER A 35 -2.27 -0.75 13.96
CA SER A 35 -2.15 -2.15 14.40
C SER A 35 -0.98 -2.88 13.73
N ASP A 36 -0.37 -2.26 12.72
CA ASP A 36 0.82 -2.78 12.06
C ASP A 36 2.11 -2.25 12.68
N THR A 37 3.23 -2.90 12.38
CA THR A 37 4.54 -2.57 12.92
C THR A 37 5.57 -2.33 11.83
N PHE A 38 6.61 -1.56 12.16
CA PHE A 38 7.69 -1.31 11.21
C PHE A 38 8.49 -2.60 10.94
N GLU A 39 8.57 -3.49 11.91
CA GLU A 39 9.18 -4.82 11.79
C GLU A 39 8.46 -5.69 10.77
N ASN A 40 7.11 -5.66 10.75
CA ASN A 40 6.33 -6.35 9.73
C ASN A 40 6.63 -5.78 8.34
N ARG A 41 6.69 -4.45 8.21
CA ARG A 41 7.02 -3.79 6.94
C ARG A 41 8.41 -4.14 6.42
N LYS A 42 9.41 -4.22 7.30
CA LYS A 42 10.75 -4.71 6.95
C LYS A 42 10.72 -6.15 6.47
N THR A 43 10.04 -7.02 7.23
CA THR A 43 9.89 -8.43 6.87
C THR A 43 9.29 -8.59 5.47
N VAL A 44 8.23 -7.85 5.17
CA VAL A 44 7.59 -7.83 3.83
C VAL A 44 8.55 -7.32 2.76
N LYS A 45 9.27 -6.22 3.02
CA LYS A 45 10.25 -5.66 2.09
C LYS A 45 11.35 -6.67 1.75
N ASP A 46 11.88 -7.36 2.75
CA ASP A 46 12.93 -8.38 2.57
C ASP A 46 12.42 -9.58 1.75
N MET A 47 11.20 -10.03 2.03
CA MET A 47 10.53 -11.10 1.27
C MET A 47 10.35 -10.73 -0.21
N LEU A 48 9.83 -9.53 -0.51
CA LEU A 48 9.65 -9.05 -1.88
C LEU A 48 10.99 -8.78 -2.60
N GLY A 49 12.00 -8.30 -1.87
CA GLY A 49 13.36 -8.14 -2.39
C GLY A 49 13.98 -9.46 -2.83
N ALA A 50 13.83 -10.52 -2.02
CA ALA A 50 14.29 -11.86 -2.36
C ALA A 50 13.60 -12.42 -3.62
N LEU A 51 12.31 -12.14 -3.79
CA LEU A 51 11.57 -12.48 -5.01
C LEU A 51 12.14 -11.79 -6.24
N ASN A 52 12.36 -10.48 -6.18
CA ASN A 52 12.85 -9.73 -7.34
C ASN A 52 14.21 -10.26 -7.82
N ILE A 53 15.12 -10.59 -6.88
CA ILE A 53 16.42 -11.21 -7.19
C ILE A 53 16.23 -12.58 -7.87
N ARG A 54 15.29 -13.40 -7.40
CA ARG A 54 15.01 -14.73 -7.97
C ARG A 54 14.42 -14.63 -9.37
N THR A 55 13.44 -13.75 -9.57
CA THR A 55 12.80 -13.48 -10.87
C THR A 55 13.82 -12.95 -11.87
N GLN A 56 14.72 -12.04 -11.48
CA GLN A 56 15.83 -11.59 -12.32
C GLN A 56 16.79 -12.72 -12.71
N LYS A 57 17.13 -13.63 -11.76
CA LYS A 57 17.95 -14.81 -12.06
C LYS A 57 17.24 -15.77 -13.03
N LEU A 58 15.94 -15.98 -12.88
CA LEU A 58 15.11 -16.79 -13.79
C LEU A 58 14.98 -16.14 -15.18
N HIS A 59 14.74 -14.84 -15.27
CA HIS A 59 14.70 -14.11 -16.54
C HIS A 59 16.04 -14.13 -17.27
N ARG A 60 17.16 -14.04 -16.54
CA ARG A 60 18.50 -14.19 -17.11
C ARG A 60 18.74 -15.62 -17.64
N ALA A 61 18.08 -16.62 -17.06
CA ALA A 61 18.14 -18.01 -17.51
C ALA A 61 17.15 -18.35 -18.64
N GLY A 62 16.13 -17.52 -18.87
CA GLY A 62 14.97 -17.84 -19.72
C GLY A 62 14.68 -16.86 -20.86
N GLN A 63 15.68 -16.19 -21.45
CA GLN A 63 15.49 -15.39 -22.67
C GLN A 63 15.20 -16.29 -23.89
N GLY A 64 13.97 -16.82 -23.96
CA GLY A 64 13.36 -17.37 -25.17
C GLY A 64 12.40 -16.33 -25.78
N GLY A 65 12.58 -16.04 -27.07
CA GLY A 65 11.85 -15.01 -27.81
C GLY A 65 10.41 -15.40 -28.16
N GLY A 66 9.47 -15.19 -27.23
CA GLY A 66 8.04 -15.26 -27.49
C GLY A 66 7.40 -13.86 -27.64
N PRO A 67 6.35 -13.69 -28.46
CA PRO A 67 5.62 -12.43 -28.54
C PRO A 67 4.93 -12.09 -27.22
N ALA A 68 4.91 -10.80 -26.86
CA ALA A 68 4.25 -10.31 -25.66
C ALA A 68 2.74 -10.63 -25.68
N PRO A 69 2.17 -11.22 -24.62
CA PRO A 69 0.73 -11.45 -24.52
C PRO A 69 -0.04 -10.13 -24.56
N ALA A 70 -1.13 -10.08 -25.32
CA ALA A 70 -2.03 -8.93 -25.33
C ALA A 70 -2.65 -8.73 -23.93
N LEU A 71 -2.54 -7.51 -23.41
CA LEU A 71 -3.08 -7.14 -22.10
C LEU A 71 -4.61 -7.28 -22.09
N PRO A 72 -5.21 -7.83 -21.02
CA PRO A 72 -6.65 -7.80 -20.83
C PRO A 72 -7.16 -6.35 -20.81
N LYS A 73 -8.38 -6.11 -21.30
CA LYS A 73 -9.03 -4.79 -21.13
C LYS A 73 -9.18 -4.50 -19.64
N MET A 74 -8.73 -3.32 -19.22
CA MET A 74 -8.82 -2.87 -17.83
C MET A 74 -10.29 -2.81 -17.39
N PRO A 75 -10.60 -3.24 -16.16
CA PRO A 75 -11.92 -3.02 -15.55
C PRO A 75 -12.27 -1.54 -15.50
N ASP A 76 -13.56 -1.22 -15.50
CA ASP A 76 -14.03 0.16 -15.35
C ASP A 76 -13.81 0.64 -13.90
N LEU A 77 -12.82 1.53 -13.72
CA LEU A 77 -12.28 1.99 -12.43
C LEU A 77 -13.15 3.05 -11.72
N GLY A 78 -14.44 3.07 -12.02
CA GLY A 78 -15.40 4.06 -11.50
C GLY A 78 -15.39 5.40 -12.25
N PRO A 79 -15.96 6.46 -11.64
CA PRO A 79 -16.15 7.76 -12.28
C PRO A 79 -14.84 8.34 -12.81
N LYS A 80 -14.74 8.46 -14.14
CA LYS A 80 -13.58 9.06 -14.81
C LYS A 80 -13.62 10.56 -14.58
N ASN A 81 -12.74 11.10 -13.75
CA ASN A 81 -12.50 12.53 -13.70
C ASN A 81 -11.40 12.90 -14.72
N ASN A 82 -11.58 14.04 -15.38
CA ASN A 82 -10.64 14.56 -16.40
C ASN A 82 -9.40 15.24 -15.79
N PHE A 83 -9.11 15.00 -14.52
CA PHE A 83 -7.90 15.50 -13.89
C PHE A 83 -6.76 14.54 -14.23
N SER A 84 -5.67 15.07 -14.79
CA SER A 84 -4.41 14.34 -14.92
C SER A 84 -3.81 14.11 -13.52
N ALA A 85 -4.40 13.17 -12.79
CA ALA A 85 -3.85 12.70 -11.53
C ALA A 85 -2.43 12.17 -11.79
N PRO A 86 -1.44 12.50 -10.94
CA PRO A 86 -0.16 11.81 -11.00
C PRO A 86 -0.38 10.29 -10.90
N SER A 87 0.45 9.51 -11.60
CA SER A 87 0.41 8.05 -11.47
C SER A 87 0.65 7.64 -10.01
N LEU A 88 0.12 6.48 -9.58
CA LEU A 88 0.33 6.00 -8.21
C LEU A 88 1.82 5.89 -7.85
N SER A 89 2.68 5.50 -8.81
CA SER A 89 4.13 5.48 -8.59
C SER A 89 4.73 6.86 -8.33
N GLN A 90 4.17 7.92 -8.93
CA GLN A 90 4.57 9.30 -8.65
C GLN A 90 4.03 9.78 -7.30
N THR A 91 2.78 9.43 -6.97
CA THR A 91 2.15 9.79 -5.71
C THR A 91 2.82 9.10 -4.52
N ASN A 92 3.20 7.84 -4.69
CA ASN A 92 3.78 7.00 -3.64
C ASN A 92 5.32 6.94 -3.71
N LYS A 93 5.96 7.83 -4.47
CA LYS A 93 7.42 7.80 -4.72
C LYS A 93 8.27 7.67 -3.46
N ASP A 94 7.85 8.25 -2.34
CA ASP A 94 8.61 8.27 -1.09
C ASP A 94 8.50 6.95 -0.29
N ILE A 95 7.55 6.10 -0.66
CA ILE A 95 7.27 4.80 -0.03
C ILE A 95 7.19 3.66 -1.05
N LEU A 96 7.54 3.92 -2.31
CA LEU A 96 7.30 3.02 -3.44
C LEU A 96 7.93 1.64 -3.21
N ASP A 97 9.16 1.60 -2.70
CA ASP A 97 9.89 0.36 -2.43
C ASP A 97 9.35 -0.45 -1.23
N TRP A 98 8.29 0.04 -0.57
CA TRP A 98 7.62 -0.58 0.57
C TRP A 98 6.19 -1.02 0.24
N MET A 99 5.74 -0.78 -0.99
CA MET A 99 4.40 -1.10 -1.45
C MET A 99 4.48 -2.12 -2.58
N TYR A 100 3.59 -3.10 -2.55
CA TYR A 100 3.37 -4.00 -3.68
C TYR A 100 2.47 -3.29 -4.70
N GLU A 101 2.77 -3.42 -6.00
CA GLU A 101 2.04 -2.74 -7.09
C GLU A 101 1.84 -1.22 -6.90
N ALA A 102 2.77 -0.59 -6.17
CA ALA A 102 2.83 0.83 -5.81
C ALA A 102 1.84 1.31 -4.73
N ASP A 103 0.71 0.65 -4.47
CA ASP A 103 -0.33 1.11 -3.53
C ASP A 103 -0.84 0.04 -2.55
N ILE A 104 -0.28 -1.17 -2.57
CA ILE A 104 -0.71 -2.27 -1.72
C ILE A 104 0.27 -2.49 -0.56
N ALA A 105 -0.24 -2.33 0.66
CA ALA A 105 0.42 -2.77 1.88
C ALA A 105 0.11 -4.26 2.13
N LEU A 106 1.12 -5.12 2.02
CA LEU A 106 0.97 -6.55 2.35
C LEU A 106 1.29 -6.81 3.82
N THR A 107 0.64 -7.83 4.39
CA THR A 107 1.09 -8.45 5.64
C THR A 107 2.20 -9.48 5.39
N PRO A 108 2.97 -9.87 6.41
CA PRO A 108 4.00 -10.90 6.26
C PRO A 108 3.45 -12.23 5.71
N SER A 109 2.24 -12.62 6.10
CA SER A 109 1.62 -13.86 5.59
C SER A 109 1.23 -13.74 4.12
N GLN A 110 0.70 -12.60 3.68
CA GLN A 110 0.38 -12.34 2.28
C GLN A 110 1.65 -12.31 1.42
N ALA A 111 2.70 -11.61 1.88
CA ALA A 111 3.98 -11.58 1.19
C ALA A 111 4.59 -12.98 1.08
N SER A 112 4.56 -13.77 2.15
CA SER A 112 5.02 -15.17 2.14
C SER A 112 4.23 -16.03 1.16
N ALA A 113 2.91 -15.87 1.09
CA ALA A 113 2.07 -16.60 0.12
C ALA A 113 2.43 -16.28 -1.34
N ILE A 114 2.70 -15.01 -1.66
CA ILE A 114 3.21 -14.62 -2.98
C ILE A 114 4.58 -15.25 -3.22
N VAL A 115 5.48 -15.14 -2.24
CA VAL A 115 6.85 -15.65 -2.34
C VAL A 115 6.86 -17.13 -2.66
N THR A 116 6.14 -17.92 -1.86
CA THR A 116 6.05 -19.38 -1.92
C THR A 116 5.24 -19.87 -3.12
N GLY A 117 4.16 -19.20 -3.48
CA GLY A 117 3.37 -19.50 -4.68
C GLY A 117 4.19 -19.41 -5.98
N LEU A 118 5.22 -18.56 -6.01
CA LEU A 118 6.18 -18.46 -7.12
C LEU A 118 7.30 -19.51 -7.06
N GLN A 119 7.47 -20.24 -5.95
CA GLN A 119 8.51 -21.28 -5.81
C GLN A 119 8.03 -22.69 -6.18
N GLY A 120 6.71 -22.90 -6.29
CA GLY A 120 6.14 -24.16 -6.75
C GLY A 120 6.39 -24.36 -8.25
N GLY A 121 7.42 -25.12 -8.58
CA GLY A 121 7.76 -25.49 -9.96
C GLY A 121 6.73 -26.44 -10.59
N GLU A 122 6.43 -26.15 -11.86
CA GLU A 122 6.13 -27.04 -13.00
C GLU A 122 5.07 -28.17 -12.93
N ASP A 123 4.54 -28.59 -11.77
CA ASP A 123 3.59 -29.71 -11.65
C ASP A 123 2.23 -29.34 -11.04
N ALA A 124 1.65 -28.19 -11.42
CA ALA A 124 0.29 -27.83 -11.01
C ALA A 124 -0.59 -27.49 -12.22
N ALA A 125 -1.22 -28.51 -12.81
CA ALA A 125 -2.32 -28.41 -13.78
C ALA A 125 -3.61 -27.78 -13.20
N SER A 126 -3.50 -26.92 -12.18
CA SER A 126 -4.58 -26.08 -11.68
C SER A 126 -4.02 -24.68 -11.55
N ARG A 127 -4.43 -23.82 -12.47
CA ARG A 127 -4.19 -22.37 -12.45
C ARG A 127 -4.83 -21.81 -11.18
N SER A 128 -4.12 -21.90 -10.05
CA SER A 128 -4.61 -21.46 -8.74
C SER A 128 -4.95 -19.97 -8.81
N LYS A 129 -6.07 -19.62 -8.17
CA LYS A 129 -6.75 -18.32 -8.29
C LYS A 129 -5.79 -17.14 -8.06
N ARG A 130 -5.90 -16.13 -8.94
CA ARG A 130 -5.14 -14.86 -8.95
C ARG A 130 -5.58 -13.87 -7.85
N SER A 131 -5.81 -14.34 -6.62
CA SER A 131 -6.20 -13.45 -5.51
C SER A 131 -5.08 -13.36 -4.48
N LEU A 132 -4.74 -12.14 -4.08
CA LEU A 132 -3.81 -11.87 -2.98
C LEU A 132 -4.38 -12.28 -1.62
N GLN A 133 -5.70 -12.47 -1.52
CA GLN A 133 -6.38 -12.96 -0.33
C GLN A 133 -7.16 -14.24 -0.66
N THR A 134 -6.75 -15.36 -0.09
CA THR A 134 -7.42 -16.67 -0.24
C THR A 134 -7.95 -17.22 1.07
N ASP A 135 -7.55 -16.63 2.20
CA ASP A 135 -8.05 -17.02 3.52
C ASP A 135 -9.44 -16.40 3.74
N PRO A 136 -10.49 -17.22 3.97
CA PRO A 136 -11.82 -16.72 4.29
C PRO A 136 -11.87 -15.78 5.49
N ALA A 137 -10.96 -15.92 6.45
CA ALA A 137 -10.87 -15.00 7.59
C ALA A 137 -10.53 -13.57 7.16
N GLY A 138 -9.83 -13.42 6.03
CA GLY A 138 -9.47 -12.14 5.42
C GLY A 138 -10.58 -11.51 4.57
N PHE A 139 -11.75 -12.14 4.45
CA PHE A 139 -12.88 -11.57 3.72
C PHE A 139 -13.78 -10.71 4.62
N TRP A 140 -14.35 -9.67 4.01
CA TRP A 140 -15.45 -8.92 4.57
C TRP A 140 -16.74 -9.74 4.44
N ASN A 141 -17.51 -9.84 5.52
CA ASN A 141 -18.79 -10.52 5.49
C ASN A 141 -19.87 -9.53 5.01
N PRO A 142 -20.53 -9.74 3.86
CA PRO A 142 -21.53 -8.81 3.32
C PRO A 142 -22.75 -8.65 4.24
N LEU A 143 -23.01 -9.60 5.15
CA LEU A 143 -24.10 -9.51 6.12
C LEU A 143 -23.82 -8.53 7.27
N ASN A 144 -22.57 -8.09 7.44
CA ASN A 144 -22.17 -7.20 8.51
C ASN A 144 -21.61 -5.89 7.93
N PRO A 145 -22.02 -4.72 8.44
CA PRO A 145 -21.44 -3.46 8.01
C PRO A 145 -19.95 -3.39 8.31
N ILE A 146 -19.15 -2.99 7.32
CA ILE A 146 -17.74 -2.65 7.51
C ILE A 146 -17.68 -1.38 8.35
N ASN A 147 -17.07 -1.48 9.53
CA ASN A 147 -16.86 -0.30 10.37
C ASN A 147 -15.76 0.57 9.76
N TYR A 148 -15.94 1.90 9.78
CA TYR A 148 -14.87 2.82 9.41
C TYR A 148 -14.85 4.06 10.31
N THR A 149 -13.73 4.79 10.28
CA THR A 149 -13.54 6.03 11.03
C THR A 149 -12.58 6.98 10.30
N PHE A 150 -12.67 8.26 10.62
CA PHE A 150 -11.81 9.31 10.11
C PHE A 150 -10.88 9.81 11.21
N ASP A 151 -9.59 9.83 10.93
CA ASP A 151 -8.62 10.47 11.79
C ASP A 151 -8.68 12.00 11.63
N SER A 152 -8.35 12.73 12.71
CA SER A 152 -8.36 14.20 12.72
C SER A 152 -7.36 14.85 11.75
N SER A 153 -6.41 14.09 11.21
CA SER A 153 -5.48 14.56 10.18
C SER A 153 -6.14 14.88 8.83
N LEU A 154 -7.35 14.37 8.57
CA LEU A 154 -8.07 14.60 7.31
C LEU A 154 -8.77 15.97 7.30
N THR A 155 -8.73 16.65 6.15
CA THR A 155 -9.55 17.85 5.91
C THR A 155 -11.01 17.49 5.65
N SER A 156 -11.91 18.45 5.85
CA SER A 156 -13.36 18.26 5.61
C SER A 156 -13.67 17.80 4.19
N ASP A 157 -12.94 18.33 3.20
CA ASP A 157 -13.16 18.03 1.79
C ASP A 157 -12.76 16.58 1.47
N VAL A 158 -11.66 16.10 2.06
CA VAL A 158 -11.23 14.71 1.91
C VAL A 158 -12.19 13.76 2.61
N VAL A 159 -12.69 14.12 3.81
CA VAL A 159 -13.74 13.33 4.49
C VAL A 159 -15.00 13.24 3.63
N ALA A 160 -15.43 14.35 3.02
CA ALA A 160 -16.59 14.36 2.12
C ALA A 160 -16.36 13.49 0.88
N LEU A 161 -15.15 13.50 0.30
CA LEU A 161 -14.77 12.63 -0.82
C LEU A 161 -14.80 11.15 -0.42
N ILE A 162 -14.26 10.80 0.76
CA ILE A 162 -14.28 9.41 1.23
C ILE A 162 -15.71 8.93 1.48
N ARG A 163 -16.56 9.76 2.08
CA ARG A 163 -17.99 9.42 2.26
C ARG A 163 -18.68 9.15 0.93
N GLN A 164 -18.39 9.94 -0.12
CA GLN A 164 -18.92 9.68 -1.46
C GLN A 164 -18.45 8.33 -2.01
N GLY A 165 -17.17 7.99 -1.87
CA GLY A 165 -16.63 6.68 -2.27
C GLY A 165 -17.28 5.52 -1.53
N VAL A 166 -17.42 5.63 -0.21
CA VAL A 166 -18.10 4.63 0.63
C VAL A 166 -19.57 4.46 0.22
N GLN A 167 -20.28 5.56 -0.03
CA GLN A 167 -21.67 5.52 -0.51
C GLN A 167 -21.79 4.87 -1.89
N TYR A 168 -20.85 5.16 -2.80
CA TYR A 168 -20.81 4.52 -4.13
C TYR A 168 -20.68 3.00 -4.01
N TRP A 169 -19.75 2.50 -3.19
CA TRP A 169 -19.60 1.06 -2.96
C TRP A 169 -20.83 0.43 -2.31
N ALA A 170 -21.42 1.10 -1.33
CA ALA A 170 -22.65 0.64 -0.68
C ALA A 170 -23.84 0.55 -1.65
N ALA A 171 -23.93 1.46 -2.62
CA ALA A 171 -25.00 1.49 -3.60
C ALA A 171 -24.82 0.48 -4.76
N ASN A 172 -23.57 0.09 -5.06
CA ASN A 172 -23.25 -0.74 -6.23
C ASN A 172 -22.83 -2.18 -5.89
N THR A 173 -22.80 -2.54 -4.60
CA THR A 173 -22.44 -3.88 -4.15
C THR A 173 -23.37 -4.36 -3.02
N CYS A 174 -23.24 -5.61 -2.61
CA CYS A 174 -23.91 -6.13 -1.42
C CYS A 174 -23.22 -5.73 -0.10
N MET A 175 -22.19 -4.88 -0.14
CA MET A 175 -21.49 -4.42 1.05
C MET A 175 -22.22 -3.24 1.70
N SER A 176 -22.20 -3.19 3.03
CA SER A 176 -22.67 -2.04 3.80
C SER A 176 -21.54 -1.49 4.67
N PHE A 177 -21.63 -0.22 5.03
CA PHE A 177 -20.60 0.49 5.78
C PHE A 177 -21.21 1.29 6.92
N ARG A 178 -20.49 1.40 8.03
CA ARG A 178 -20.94 2.13 9.21
C ARG A 178 -19.79 2.93 9.82
N GLU A 179 -19.98 4.23 9.95
CA GLU A 179 -19.03 5.07 10.69
C GLU A 179 -19.13 4.70 12.18
N ASN A 180 -18.11 4.02 12.72
CA ASN A 180 -18.08 3.52 14.09
C ASN A 180 -16.63 3.47 14.61
N PRO A 181 -16.18 4.51 15.34
CA PRO A 181 -14.82 4.58 15.90
C PRO A 181 -14.51 3.44 16.88
N SER A 182 -15.53 2.89 17.55
CA SER A 182 -15.41 1.78 18.50
C SER A 182 -15.64 0.41 17.85
N GLY A 183 -15.79 0.37 16.52
CA GLY A 183 -15.96 -0.87 15.77
C GLY A 183 -14.67 -1.70 15.73
N ASN A 184 -14.82 -3.01 15.84
CA ASN A 184 -13.75 -3.98 15.57
C ASN A 184 -13.49 -4.09 14.06
N ASN A 185 -12.26 -4.49 13.71
CA ASN A 185 -11.77 -4.63 12.34
C ASN A 185 -12.22 -3.46 11.46
N ARG A 186 -12.03 -2.23 11.95
CA ARG A 186 -12.48 -1.03 11.23
C ARG A 186 -11.43 -0.55 10.24
N LEU A 187 -11.88 0.17 9.22
CA LEU A 187 -11.01 0.97 8.36
C LEU A 187 -10.77 2.33 9.03
N ARG A 188 -9.52 2.75 9.20
CA ARG A 188 -9.16 4.10 9.65
C ARG A 188 -8.53 4.87 8.51
N PHE A 189 -9.24 5.87 8.01
CA PHE A 189 -8.72 6.78 7.00
C PHE A 189 -7.96 7.91 7.68
N TYR A 190 -6.79 8.26 7.17
CA TYR A 190 -5.95 9.34 7.72
C TYR A 190 -5.12 10.00 6.59
N ALA A 191 -4.61 11.20 6.85
CA ALA A 191 -3.72 11.89 5.91
C ALA A 191 -2.27 11.40 6.10
N GLY A 192 -1.89 10.36 5.36
CA GLY A 192 -0.54 9.79 5.39
C GLY A 192 0.31 10.19 4.19
N VAL A 193 1.45 9.52 4.03
CA VAL A 193 2.29 9.66 2.82
C VAL A 193 1.74 8.74 1.74
N GLY A 194 1.33 9.33 0.62
CA GLY A 194 0.80 8.61 -0.52
C GLY A 194 -0.60 8.02 -0.33
N CYS A 195 -1.00 7.21 -1.32
CA CYS A 195 -2.29 6.54 -1.45
C CYS A 195 -2.09 5.03 -1.34
N TRP A 196 -2.54 4.41 -0.25
CA TRP A 196 -2.39 2.97 -0.10
C TRP A 196 -3.36 2.38 0.90
N GLY A 197 -3.56 1.06 0.79
CA GLY A 197 -4.37 0.27 1.73
C GLY A 197 -3.89 -1.18 1.82
N TYR A 198 -4.44 -1.90 2.79
CA TYR A 198 -4.24 -3.34 2.92
C TYR A 198 -5.25 -4.12 2.08
N VAL A 199 -4.86 -5.31 1.62
CA VAL A 199 -5.77 -6.22 0.91
C VAL A 199 -6.66 -6.97 1.90
N GLY A 200 -7.97 -6.84 1.72
CA GLY A 200 -8.98 -7.52 2.53
C GLY A 200 -9.04 -7.04 3.98
N LYS A 201 -9.75 -7.79 4.81
CA LYS A 201 -9.88 -7.57 6.24
C LYS A 201 -8.66 -8.12 6.96
N GLN A 202 -8.11 -7.36 7.91
CA GLN A 202 -7.09 -7.86 8.83
C GLN A 202 -7.79 -8.41 10.09
N PRO A 203 -8.02 -9.74 10.19
CA PRO A 203 -8.93 -10.30 11.20
C PRO A 203 -8.43 -10.13 12.64
N THR A 204 -7.11 -10.05 12.83
CA THR A 204 -6.48 -9.88 14.14
C THR A 204 -6.33 -8.43 14.57
N TRP A 205 -6.64 -7.47 13.69
CA TRP A 205 -6.44 -6.05 13.97
C TRP A 205 -7.74 -5.36 14.36
N PRO A 206 -7.77 -4.58 15.45
CA PRO A 206 -8.94 -3.76 15.78
C PRO A 206 -9.20 -2.69 14.72
N SER A 207 -8.15 -2.20 14.06
CA SER A 207 -8.22 -1.20 13.00
C SER A 207 -7.13 -1.44 11.95
N GLN A 208 -7.44 -1.25 10.68
CA GLN A 208 -6.47 -1.21 9.59
C GLN A 208 -6.46 0.17 8.93
N ASP A 209 -5.27 0.65 8.61
CA ASP A 209 -5.09 2.01 8.11
C ASP A 209 -5.22 2.08 6.59
N ILE A 210 -5.80 3.18 6.11
CA ILE A 210 -5.85 3.56 4.70
C ILE A 210 -5.32 4.99 4.59
N SER A 211 -4.21 5.15 3.87
CA SER A 211 -3.58 6.45 3.68
C SER A 211 -4.24 7.18 2.52
N ILE A 212 -4.76 8.37 2.81
CA ILE A 212 -5.30 9.33 1.84
C ILE A 212 -4.46 10.61 1.95
N GLY A 213 -3.23 10.55 1.44
CA GLY A 213 -2.29 11.67 1.42
C GLY A 213 -2.49 12.65 0.26
N ASP A 214 -1.50 13.54 0.08
CA ASP A 214 -1.50 14.48 -1.04
C ASP A 214 -1.47 13.76 -2.39
N GLY A 215 -2.32 14.18 -3.32
CA GLY A 215 -2.46 13.56 -4.64
C GLY A 215 -3.47 12.40 -4.69
N CYS A 216 -4.04 12.02 -3.54
CA CYS A 216 -5.09 10.98 -3.44
C CYS A 216 -6.51 11.48 -3.76
N ASN A 217 -6.64 12.74 -4.17
CA ASN A 217 -7.90 13.49 -4.21
C ASN A 217 -8.79 13.15 -5.43
N ASN A 218 -8.65 11.95 -6.00
CA ASN A 218 -9.39 11.51 -7.17
C ASN A 218 -10.27 10.32 -6.79
N VAL A 219 -11.51 10.29 -7.30
CA VAL A 219 -12.55 9.30 -6.96
C VAL A 219 -12.08 7.85 -7.24
N CYS A 220 -11.11 7.66 -8.14
CA CYS A 220 -10.54 6.36 -8.50
C CYS A 220 -9.71 5.68 -7.41
N ILE A 221 -9.43 6.32 -6.27
CA ILE A 221 -8.65 5.71 -5.18
C ILE A 221 -9.37 4.52 -4.50
N PHE A 222 -10.68 4.37 -4.71
CA PHE A 222 -11.46 3.31 -4.11
C PHE A 222 -11.53 2.02 -4.96
N ASN A 223 -10.60 1.77 -5.88
CA ASN A 223 -10.51 0.46 -6.52
C ASN A 223 -10.08 -0.59 -5.50
N ALA A 224 -11.05 -1.25 -4.87
CA ALA A 224 -10.80 -2.39 -4.01
C ALA A 224 -10.35 -3.57 -4.88
N TYR A 225 -9.13 -4.05 -4.65
CA TYR A 225 -8.64 -5.34 -5.14
C TYR A 225 -9.30 -6.51 -4.40
#